data_AF-A0A1M6VWI4-F1
#
_entry.id   AF-A0A1M6VWI4-F1
#
_cell.length_a   1.000
_cell.length_b   1.000
_cell.length_c   1.000
_cell.angle_alpha   90.00
_cell.angle_beta   90.00
_cell.angle_gamma   90.00
#
_symmetry.space_group_name_H-M   'P 1'
#
loop_
_entity.id
_entity.type
_entity.pdbx_description
1 polymer ?
#
loop_
_entity_poly.entity_id
_entity_poly.type
_entity_poly.pdbx_seq_one_letter_code
_entity_poly.pdbx_strand_id
1 'polypeptide(L)' 'MQGNQYNEKLTLWSLEHKKEWEIICGIRITGLDTNLKILEMIKAAGFRELRDMMAFRIYYCMYEDLPESQKVRD' A
#
# COMPACT_ATOMS: atom_id res chain seq x y z
N MET A 1 8.56 -24.61 -2.09
CA MET A 1 7.19 -24.68 -2.66
C MET A 1 6.27 -23.51 -2.25
N GLN A 2 6.57 -22.71 -1.21
CA GLN A 2 5.70 -21.59 -0.79
C GLN A 2 5.62 -20.40 -1.76
N GLY A 3 6.68 -20.14 -2.57
CA GLY A 3 6.70 -18.99 -3.49
C GLY A 3 5.66 -19.05 -4.62
N ASN A 4 5.33 -20.24 -5.12
CA ASN A 4 4.40 -20.36 -6.26
C ASN A 4 2.96 -20.00 -5.85
N GLN A 5 2.51 -20.49 -4.69
CA GLN A 5 1.16 -20.22 -4.18
C GLN A 5 0.97 -18.76 -3.75
N TYR A 6 2.01 -18.13 -3.19
CA TYR A 6 1.95 -16.70 -2.85
C TYR A 6 1.79 -15.83 -4.10
N ASN A 7 2.58 -16.10 -5.14
CA ASN A 7 2.52 -15.36 -6.40
C ASN A 7 1.20 -15.59 -7.14
N GLU A 8 0.69 -16.83 -7.16
CA GLU A 8 -0.63 -17.14 -7.71
C GLU A 8 -1.74 -16.37 -7.00
N LYS A 9 -1.73 -16.37 -5.66
CA LYS A 9 -2.70 -15.63 -4.85
C LYS A 9 -2.62 -14.12 -5.11
N LEU A 10 -1.41 -13.57 -5.17
CA LEU A 10 -1.20 -12.16 -5.45
C LEU A 10 -1.67 -11.78 -6.85
N THR A 11 -1.38 -12.63 -7.84
CA THR A 11 -1.82 -12.44 -9.22
C THR A 11 -3.35 -12.38 -9.30
N LEU A 12 -4.04 -13.37 -8.72
CA LEU A 12 -5.50 -13.39 -8.69
C LEU A 12 -6.07 -12.15 -7.99
N TRP A 13 -5.54 -11.80 -6.82
CA TRP A 13 -5.98 -10.62 -6.08
C TRP A 13 -5.78 -9.34 -6.89
N SER A 14 -4.64 -9.17 -7.57
CA SER A 14 -4.37 -7.99 -8.40
C SER A 14 -5.34 -7.84 -9.58
N LEU A 15 -5.82 -8.96 -10.13
CA LEU A 15 -6.80 -8.97 -11.21
C LEU A 15 -8.19 -8.59 -10.69
N GLU A 16 -8.58 -9.08 -9.52
CA GLU A 16 -9.85 -8.76 -8.86
C GLU A 16 -9.91 -7.32 -8.35
N HIS A 17 -8.76 -6.77 -7.92
CA HIS A 17 -8.60 -5.44 -7.32
C HIS A 17 -7.71 -4.53 -8.16
N LYS A 18 -8.01 -4.43 -9.47
CA LYS A 18 -7.17 -3.72 -10.44
C LYS A 18 -6.89 -2.25 -10.06
N LYS A 19 -7.87 -1.53 -9.52
CA LYS A 19 -7.71 -0.11 -9.17
C LYS A 19 -6.77 0.07 -7.97
N GLU A 20 -6.92 -0.77 -6.97
CA GLU A 20 -6.07 -0.81 -5.80
C GLU A 20 -4.65 -1.23 -6.19
N TRP A 21 -4.53 -2.18 -7.13
CA TRP A 21 -3.25 -2.60 -7.68
C TRP A 21 -2.52 -1.47 -8.42
N GLU A 22 -3.22 -0.70 -9.27
CA GLU A 22 -2.65 0.50 -9.92
C GLU A 22 -2.09 1.49 -8.89
N ILE A 23 -2.76 1.64 -7.74
CA ILE A 23 -2.30 2.50 -6.66
C ILE A 23 -1.07 1.90 -6.00
N ILE A 24 -1.09 0.63 -5.61
CA ILE A 24 0.07 -0.08 -5.01
C ILE A 24 1.30 0.08 -5.90
N CYS A 25 1.17 -0.15 -7.21
CA CYS A 25 2.24 0.02 -8.19
C CYS A 25 2.68 1.47 -8.44
N GLY A 26 1.99 2.47 -7.87
CA GLY A 26 2.31 3.88 -8.06
C GLY A 26 1.89 4.44 -9.43
N ILE A 27 1.09 3.70 -10.21
CA ILE A 27 0.54 4.15 -11.49
C ILE A 27 -0.55 5.20 -11.26
N ARG A 28 -1.32 5.03 -10.17
CA ARG A 28 -2.39 5.96 -9.76
C ARG A 28 -2.06 6.58 -8.42
N ILE A 29 -2.08 7.91 -8.36
CA ILE A 29 -1.91 8.68 -7.11
C ILE A 29 -3.28 8.83 -6.42
N THR A 30 -3.31 8.60 -5.11
CA THR A 30 -4.50 8.76 -4.28
C THR A 30 -4.18 9.37 -2.93
N GLY A 31 -5.19 9.96 -2.28
CA GLY A 31 -5.07 10.53 -0.94
C GLY A 31 -5.04 9.50 0.19
N LEU A 32 -4.81 10.00 1.40
CA LEU A 32 -4.62 9.22 2.63
C LEU A 32 -5.75 8.20 2.88
N ASP A 33 -7.01 8.62 2.79
CA ASP A 33 -8.16 7.74 3.07
C ASP A 33 -8.20 6.51 2.16
N THR A 34 -7.90 6.69 0.88
CA THR A 34 -7.84 5.58 -0.08
C THR A 34 -6.66 4.67 0.21
N ASN A 35 -5.50 5.25 0.55
CA ASN A 35 -4.30 4.48 0.91
C ASN A 35 -4.56 3.63 2.18
N LEU A 36 -5.26 4.17 3.18
CA LEU A 36 -5.66 3.47 4.39
C LEU A 36 -6.61 2.30 4.10
N LYS A 37 -7.62 2.50 3.23
CA LYS A 37 -8.52 1.42 2.81
C LYS A 37 -7.75 0.28 2.13
N ILE A 38 -6.82 0.61 1.25
CA ILE A 38 -5.98 -0.37 0.56
C ILE A 38 -5.08 -1.12 1.55
N LEU A 39 -4.52 -0.44 2.55
CA LEU A 39 -3.75 -1.08 3.61
C LEU A 39 -4.58 -2.15 4.35
N GLU A 40 -5.83 -1.86 4.70
CA GLU A 40 -6.71 -2.83 5.35
C GLU A 40 -7.06 -4.02 4.43
N MET A 41 -7.28 -3.78 3.14
CA MET A 41 -7.50 -4.86 2.16
C MET A 41 -6.28 -5.78 2.05
N ILE A 42 -5.07 -5.21 2.01
CA ILE A 42 -3.81 -5.97 1.94
C ILE A 42 -3.59 -6.78 3.22
N LYS A 43 -3.90 -6.20 4.41
CA LYS A 43 -3.84 -6.91 5.69
C LYS A 43 -4.80 -8.10 5.70
N ALA A 44 -6.04 -7.90 5.27
CA ALA A 44 -7.05 -8.96 5.20
C ALA A 44 -6.63 -10.06 4.21
N ALA A 45 -6.00 -9.70 3.10
CA ALA A 45 -5.47 -10.65 2.12
C ALA A 45 -4.18 -11.36 2.58
N GLY A 46 -3.48 -10.83 3.59
CA GLY A 46 -2.29 -11.44 4.17
C GLY A 46 -0.98 -11.20 3.41
N PHE A 47 -0.90 -10.17 2.55
CA PHE A 47 0.33 -9.84 1.83
C PHE A 47 1.24 -8.94 2.70
N ARG A 48 2.14 -9.55 3.46
CA ARG A 48 2.96 -8.85 4.46
C ARG A 48 3.87 -7.77 3.86
N GLU A 49 4.55 -8.07 2.76
CA GLU A 49 5.50 -7.13 2.14
C GLU A 49 4.79 -5.90 1.57
N LEU A 50 3.64 -6.12 0.91
CA LEU A 50 2.82 -5.02 0.40
C LEU A 50 2.22 -4.17 1.52
N ARG A 51 1.89 -4.79 2.67
CA ARG A 51 1.42 -4.06 3.85
C ARG A 51 2.50 -3.09 4.33
N ASP A 52 3.74 -3.56 4.44
CA ASP A 52 4.85 -2.75 4.93
C ASP A 52 5.16 -1.61 3.96
N MET A 53 5.13 -1.89 2.65
CA MET A 53 5.27 -0.87 1.61
C MET A 53 4.16 0.19 1.69
N MET A 54 2.89 -0.22 1.85
CA MET A 54 1.77 0.71 1.95
C MET A 54 1.79 1.51 3.26
N ALA A 55 2.20 0.90 4.37
CA ALA A 55 2.37 1.61 5.64
C ALA A 55 3.43 2.71 5.53
N PHE A 56 4.56 2.44 4.86
CA PHE A 56 5.57 3.46 4.58
C PHE A 56 5.04 4.59 3.72
N ARG A 57 4.27 4.27 2.67
CA ARG A 57 3.65 5.31 1.82
C ARG A 57 2.66 6.17 2.60
N ILE A 58 1.84 5.58 3.46
CA ILE A 58 0.91 6.31 4.33
C ILE A 58 1.67 7.22 5.29
N TYR A 59 2.73 6.71 5.92
CA TYR A 59 3.60 7.53 6.77
C TYR A 59 4.13 8.75 6.02
N TYR A 60 4.61 8.56 4.79
CA TYR A 60 5.11 9.65 3.96
C TYR A 60 4.00 10.66 3.59
N CYS A 61 2.80 10.20 3.23
CA CYS A 61 1.66 11.09 3.00
C CYS A 61 1.34 11.93 4.24
N MET A 62 1.28 11.31 5.42
CA MET A 62 1.02 12.01 6.67
C MET A 62 2.14 12.99 7.01
N TYR A 63 3.40 12.62 6.75
CA TYR A 63 4.55 13.47 6.99
C TYR A 63 4.56 14.70 6.08
N GLU A 64 4.25 14.55 4.80
CA GLU A 64 4.20 15.67 3.87
C GLU A 64 3.13 16.70 4.22
N ASP A 65 2.01 16.23 4.79
CA ASP A 65 0.91 17.08 5.26
C ASP A 65 1.23 17.81 6.58
N LEU A 66 2.34 17.50 7.26
CA LEU A 66 2.75 18.22 8.48
C LEU A 66 3.25 19.63 8.15
N PRO A 67 3.00 20.62 9.04
CA PRO A 67 3.72 21.89 9.00
C PRO A 67 5.23 21.66 9.05
N GLU A 68 6.01 22.46 8.32
CA GLU A 68 7.48 22.34 8.25
C GLU A 68 8.14 22.36 9.64
N SER A 69 7.53 23.06 10.61
CA SER A 69 8.01 23.12 12.00
C SER A 69 7.92 21.78 12.76
N GLN A 70 7.19 20.80 12.23
CA GLN A 70 6.99 19.47 12.81
C GLN A 70 7.71 18.37 12.02
N LYS A 71 8.33 18.71 10.88
CA LYS A 71 9.12 17.80 10.05
C LYS A 71 10.51 17.62 10.65
N VAL A 72 10.84 16.40 11.11
CA VAL A 72 12.18 16.06 11.61
C VAL A 72 13.06 15.72 10.40
N ARG A 73 14.05 16.55 10.10
CA ARG A 73 15.01 16.30 9.03
C ARG A 73 16.13 15.40 9.56
N ASP A 74 16.33 14.26 8.90
CA ASP A 74 17.49 13.39 9.09
C ASP A 74 18.80 14.06 8.61
#